data_AF-A0A4Y9XY64-F1
#
_entry.id   AF-A0A4Y9XY64-F1
#
_cell.length_a   1.000
_cell.length_b   1.000
_cell.length_c   1.000
_cell.angle_alpha   90.00
_cell.angle_beta   90.00
_cell.angle_gamma   90.00
#
_symmetry.space_group_name_H-M   'P 1'
#
loop_
_entity.id
_entity.type
_entity.pdbx_description
1 polymer ?
#
loop_
_entity_poly.entity_id
_entity_poly.type
_entity_poly.pdbx_seq_one_letter_code
_entity_poly.pdbx_strand_id
1 'polypeptide(L)'
;MDSPRSPRTEQPPWTHVAQTYAWVLDQSFAEMARKNDETVRWIMEQQRRDMFHAMDATREAMAFVQSVAAGVQAEMEAATGAYRFEEIWTTPMPARWRQEAEETVQEELRRLQQARQNTERCRKAYERRKTEEEDMERRRSEILQRSKEKRQQTEKQLWEAYESRWAAISGSSSTRKHIDQLNFRSIPWPMFGQPDSVEDITPARIALFVLSTSHSEGQSRKERIKAALRRWHPDRFGRWLARVDEHDRRKVEEGAGTVVRCLNDLLQRDNDKV
;
A
#
# COMPACT_ATOMS: atom_id res chain seq x y z
N MET A 1 51.93 -10.21 -5.08
CA MET A 1 50.65 -9.87 -5.73
C MET A 1 49.55 -10.21 -4.75
N ASP A 2 49.15 -9.22 -3.95
CA ASP A 2 48.13 -9.37 -2.91
C ASP A 2 46.76 -8.99 -3.48
N SER A 3 45.80 -9.93 -3.38
CA SER A 3 44.38 -9.66 -3.68
C SER A 3 43.71 -8.99 -2.48
N PRO A 4 42.96 -7.89 -2.68
CA PRO A 4 42.28 -7.22 -1.58
C PRO A 4 41.01 -8.00 -1.18
N ARG A 5 40.91 -8.35 0.11
CA ARG A 5 39.69 -8.89 0.71
C ARG A 5 38.59 -7.82 0.69
N SER A 6 37.46 -8.11 0.06
CA SER A 6 36.26 -7.29 0.09
C SER A 6 35.70 -7.14 1.51
N PRO A 7 35.18 -5.96 1.90
CA PRO A 7 34.55 -5.76 3.20
C PRO A 7 33.21 -6.49 3.27
N ARG A 8 33.03 -7.31 4.31
CA ARG A 8 31.73 -7.91 4.64
C ARG A 8 30.80 -6.81 5.14
N THR A 9 29.78 -6.48 4.37
CA THR A 9 28.65 -5.65 4.80
C THR A 9 27.87 -6.43 5.85
N GLU A 10 28.01 -6.06 7.11
CA GLU A 10 27.19 -6.60 8.20
C GLU A 10 25.75 -6.12 8.01
N GLN A 11 24.85 -7.04 7.65
CA GLN A 11 23.44 -6.73 7.49
C GLN A 11 22.82 -6.38 8.86
N PRO A 12 21.92 -5.38 8.92
CA PRO A 12 21.25 -5.01 10.16
C PRO A 12 20.54 -6.21 10.82
N PRO A 13 20.52 -6.33 12.16
CA PRO A 13 20.01 -7.51 12.86
C PRO A 13 18.55 -7.87 12.53
N TRP A 14 17.73 -6.86 12.21
CA TRP A 14 16.32 -7.02 11.83
C TRP A 14 16.13 -7.57 10.42
N THR A 15 17.14 -7.50 9.55
CA THR A 15 17.08 -8.03 8.18
C THR A 15 17.01 -9.55 8.20
N HIS A 16 17.73 -10.21 9.12
CA HIS A 16 17.60 -11.64 9.36
C HIS A 16 16.20 -12.01 9.88
N VAL A 17 15.65 -11.21 10.80
CA VAL A 17 14.30 -11.42 11.34
C VAL A 17 13.24 -11.27 10.24
N ALA A 18 13.31 -10.22 9.41
CA ALA A 18 12.41 -10.02 8.29
C ALA A 18 12.52 -11.12 7.23
N GLN A 19 13.73 -11.61 6.93
CA GLN A 19 13.95 -12.77 6.06
C GLN A 19 13.35 -14.05 6.63
N THR A 20 13.45 -14.24 7.96
CA THR A 20 12.86 -15.40 8.64
C THR A 20 11.33 -15.36 8.57
N TYR A 21 10.72 -14.19 8.81
CA TYR A 21 9.27 -14.01 8.69
C TYR A 21 8.80 -14.16 7.25
N ALA A 22 9.53 -13.61 6.27
CA ALA A 22 9.22 -13.78 4.86
C ALA A 22 9.25 -15.25 4.45
N TRP A 23 10.26 -16.01 4.88
CA TRP A 23 10.37 -17.44 4.62
C TRP A 23 9.24 -18.25 5.27
N VAL A 24 8.86 -17.95 6.52
CA VAL A 24 7.75 -18.62 7.21
C VAL A 24 6.41 -18.34 6.51
N LEU A 25 6.19 -17.11 6.06
CA LEU A 25 4.98 -16.75 5.31
C LEU A 25 4.94 -17.45 3.95
N ASP A 26 6.07 -17.46 3.23
CA ASP A 26 6.19 -18.13 1.93
C ASP A 26 5.96 -19.65 2.05
N GLN A 27 6.48 -20.27 3.11
CA GLN A 27 6.17 -21.66 3.47
C GLN A 27 4.68 -21.86 3.74
N SER A 28 4.04 -20.98 4.51
CA SER A 28 2.62 -21.08 4.81
C SER A 28 1.73 -20.92 3.56
N PHE A 29 2.10 -20.05 2.64
CA PHE A 29 1.40 -19.87 1.37
C PHE A 29 1.60 -21.06 0.44
N ALA A 30 2.82 -21.60 0.35
CA ALA A 30 3.09 -22.80 -0.41
C ALA A 30 2.33 -24.02 0.13
N GLU A 31 2.21 -24.15 1.45
CA GLU A 31 1.43 -25.21 2.08
C GLU A 31 -0.07 -25.04 1.83
N MET A 32 -0.61 -23.82 1.94
CA MET A 32 -2.00 -23.53 1.59
C MET A 32 -2.29 -23.78 0.10
N ALA A 33 -1.37 -23.42 -0.80
CA ALA A 33 -1.51 -23.69 -2.24
C ALA A 33 -1.54 -25.20 -2.52
N ARG A 34 -0.66 -26.00 -1.89
CA ARG A 34 -0.69 -27.47 -2.03
C ARG A 34 -1.99 -28.09 -1.52
N LYS A 35 -2.48 -27.65 -0.36
CA LYS A 35 -3.77 -28.11 0.21
C LYS A 35 -4.94 -27.73 -0.69
N ASN A 36 -4.90 -26.55 -1.30
CA ASN A 36 -5.92 -26.12 -2.25
C ASN A 36 -5.87 -26.96 -3.54
N ASP A 37 -4.68 -27.24 -4.08
CA ASP A 37 -4.51 -28.09 -5.26
C ASP A 37 -4.93 -29.55 -5.00
N GLU A 38 -4.74 -30.06 -3.78
CA GLU A 38 -5.25 -31.36 -3.36
C GLU A 38 -6.77 -31.39 -3.29
N THR A 39 -7.37 -30.31 -2.77
CA THR A 39 -8.83 -30.15 -2.69
C THR A 39 -9.44 -30.07 -4.09
N VAL A 40 -8.85 -29.28 -4.99
CA VAL A 40 -9.30 -29.16 -6.39
C VAL A 40 -9.14 -30.48 -7.13
N ARG A 41 -8.01 -31.18 -6.96
CA ARG A 41 -7.82 -32.53 -7.55
C ARG A 41 -8.83 -33.52 -7.03
N TRP A 42 -9.13 -33.51 -5.73
CA TRP A 42 -10.13 -34.37 -5.13
C TRP A 42 -11.53 -34.08 -5.67
N ILE A 43 -11.92 -32.80 -5.82
CA ILE A 43 -13.20 -32.40 -6.43
C ILE A 43 -13.29 -32.87 -7.88
N MET A 44 -12.23 -32.68 -8.69
CA MET A 44 -12.23 -33.14 -10.08
C MET A 44 -12.28 -34.67 -10.19
N GLU A 45 -11.62 -35.39 -9.28
CA GLU A 45 -11.65 -36.85 -9.24
C GLU A 45 -13.02 -37.36 -8.80
N GLN A 46 -13.68 -36.70 -7.85
CA GLN A 46 -15.06 -36.99 -7.47
C GLN A 46 -16.03 -36.75 -8.63
N GLN A 47 -15.96 -35.59 -9.29
CA GLN A 47 -16.79 -35.30 -10.46
C GLN A 47 -16.58 -36.32 -11.60
N ARG A 48 -15.33 -36.77 -11.83
CA ARG A 48 -15.05 -37.81 -12.82
C ARG A 48 -15.68 -39.15 -12.42
N ARG A 49 -15.60 -39.55 -11.14
CA ARG A 49 -16.23 -40.77 -10.64
C ARG A 49 -17.74 -40.70 -10.71
N ASP A 50 -18.34 -39.59 -10.30
CA ASP A 50 -19.79 -39.38 -10.37
C ASP A 50 -20.29 -39.41 -11.82
N MET A 51 -19.53 -38.82 -12.75
CA MET A 51 -19.82 -38.90 -14.18
C MET A 51 -19.68 -40.35 -14.70
N PHE A 52 -18.68 -41.10 -14.25
CA PHE A 52 -18.51 -42.51 -14.63
C PHE A 52 -19.63 -43.38 -14.06
N HIS A 53 -20.00 -43.20 -12.79
CA HIS A 53 -21.12 -43.90 -12.15
C HIS A 53 -22.46 -43.53 -12.80
N ALA A 54 -22.64 -42.28 -13.21
CA ALA A 54 -23.82 -41.87 -13.99
C ALA A 54 -23.82 -42.52 -15.38
N MET A 55 -22.67 -42.60 -16.07
CA MET A 55 -22.55 -43.28 -17.36
C MET A 55 -22.78 -44.78 -17.23
N ASP A 56 -22.25 -45.42 -16.18
CA ASP A 56 -22.47 -46.85 -15.92
C ASP A 56 -23.93 -47.12 -15.51
N ALA A 57 -24.54 -46.28 -14.67
CA ALA A 57 -25.96 -46.38 -14.34
C ALA A 57 -26.86 -46.18 -15.57
N THR A 58 -26.52 -45.24 -16.46
CA THR A 58 -27.25 -45.09 -17.73
C THR A 58 -27.02 -46.26 -18.68
N ARG A 59 -25.82 -46.85 -18.72
CA ARG A 59 -25.50 -48.03 -19.52
C ARG A 59 -26.20 -49.28 -18.98
N GLU A 60 -26.26 -49.46 -17.66
CA GLU A 60 -26.98 -50.55 -17.00
C GLU A 60 -28.48 -50.40 -17.20
N ALA A 61 -29.03 -49.18 -17.07
CA ALA A 61 -30.42 -48.90 -17.39
C ALA A 61 -30.71 -49.17 -18.89
N MET A 62 -29.82 -48.77 -19.79
CA MET A 62 -29.94 -49.07 -21.22
C MET A 62 -29.82 -50.58 -21.50
N ALA A 63 -28.94 -51.30 -20.82
CA ALA A 63 -28.78 -52.76 -20.96
C ALA A 63 -30.00 -53.51 -20.39
N PHE A 64 -30.58 -53.04 -19.27
CA PHE A 64 -31.83 -53.55 -18.73
C PHE A 64 -33.00 -53.30 -19.68
N VAL A 65 -33.11 -52.08 -20.23
CA VAL A 65 -34.11 -51.76 -21.26
C VAL A 65 -33.91 -52.61 -22.52
N GLN A 66 -32.67 -52.84 -22.94
CA GLN A 66 -32.35 -53.72 -24.07
C GLN A 66 -32.65 -55.19 -23.77
N SER A 67 -32.41 -55.67 -22.54
CA SER A 67 -32.75 -57.04 -22.12
C SER A 67 -34.26 -57.25 -22.01
N VAL A 68 -35.00 -56.27 -21.48
CA VAL A 68 -36.47 -56.28 -21.47
C VAL A 68 -36.99 -56.21 -22.90
N ALA A 69 -36.41 -55.36 -23.75
CA ALA A 69 -36.77 -55.28 -25.16
C ALA A 69 -36.47 -56.59 -25.91
N ALA A 70 -35.34 -57.25 -25.64
CA ALA A 70 -34.99 -58.55 -26.23
C ALA A 70 -35.87 -59.69 -25.71
N GLY A 71 -36.25 -59.67 -24.43
CA GLY A 71 -37.21 -60.62 -23.85
C GLY A 71 -38.62 -60.44 -24.43
N VAL A 72 -39.08 -59.18 -24.54
CA VAL A 72 -40.33 -58.84 -25.24
C VAL A 72 -40.23 -59.19 -26.71
N GLN A 73 -39.07 -59.01 -27.37
CA GLN A 73 -38.88 -59.38 -28.77
C GLN A 73 -38.86 -60.90 -28.97
N ALA A 74 -38.31 -61.69 -28.05
CA ALA A 74 -38.36 -63.16 -28.09
C ALA A 74 -39.76 -63.71 -27.75
N GLU A 75 -40.46 -63.13 -26.77
CA GLU A 75 -41.88 -63.42 -26.52
C GLU A 75 -42.75 -62.98 -27.69
N MET A 76 -42.40 -61.88 -28.35
CA MET A 76 -43.11 -61.39 -29.52
C MET A 76 -42.76 -62.20 -30.78
N GLU A 77 -41.54 -62.73 -30.95
CA GLU A 77 -41.16 -63.69 -32.00
C GLU A 77 -41.87 -65.05 -31.79
N ALA A 78 -42.06 -65.47 -30.53
CA ALA A 78 -42.86 -66.63 -30.17
C ALA A 78 -44.39 -66.39 -30.32
N ALA A 79 -44.86 -65.15 -30.09
CA ALA A 79 -46.25 -64.75 -30.26
C ALA A 79 -46.58 -64.28 -31.69
N THR A 80 -45.59 -63.97 -32.53
CA THR A 80 -45.73 -63.60 -33.96
C THR A 80 -45.82 -64.82 -34.86
N GLY A 81 -46.65 -65.78 -34.45
CA GLY A 81 -47.78 -66.12 -35.32
C GLY A 81 -48.75 -64.94 -35.52
N ALA A 82 -48.83 -63.96 -34.61
CA ALA A 82 -49.42 -62.63 -34.81
C ALA A 82 -49.14 -61.66 -33.63
N TYR A 83 -48.26 -60.64 -33.79
CA TYR A 83 -48.45 -59.25 -33.29
C TYR A 83 -47.25 -58.30 -33.56
N ARG A 84 -47.50 -57.09 -34.09
CA ARG A 84 -46.53 -56.07 -34.54
C ARG A 84 -45.59 -55.52 -33.44
N PHE A 85 -44.27 -55.52 -33.68
CA PHE A 85 -43.27 -54.77 -32.89
C PHE A 85 -43.05 -53.32 -33.33
N GLU A 86 -43.56 -52.94 -34.51
CA GLU A 86 -43.26 -51.66 -35.14
C GLU A 86 -43.86 -50.44 -34.39
N GLU A 87 -44.71 -50.69 -33.40
CA GLU A 87 -45.47 -49.64 -32.71
C GLU A 87 -44.82 -49.07 -31.44
N ILE A 88 -43.79 -49.67 -30.83
CA ILE A 88 -43.30 -49.19 -29.51
C ILE A 88 -42.46 -47.89 -29.62
N TRP A 89 -41.72 -47.70 -30.71
CA TRP A 89 -40.97 -46.45 -30.97
C TRP A 89 -41.77 -45.42 -31.78
N THR A 90 -42.92 -45.81 -32.35
CA THR A 90 -43.90 -44.92 -32.99
C THR A 90 -45.09 -44.62 -32.09
N THR A 91 -45.21 -45.28 -30.92
CA THR A 91 -46.21 -44.94 -29.92
C THR A 91 -45.94 -43.49 -29.51
N PRO A 92 -46.88 -42.57 -29.75
CA PRO A 92 -46.69 -41.18 -29.37
C PRO A 92 -46.43 -41.17 -27.87
N MET A 93 -45.23 -40.74 -27.45
CA MET A 93 -44.82 -40.57 -26.05
C MET A 93 -46.03 -39.99 -25.29
N PRO A 94 -46.59 -40.66 -24.25
CA PRO A 94 -47.92 -40.32 -23.76
C PRO A 94 -47.95 -38.83 -23.40
N ALA A 95 -48.97 -38.08 -23.80
CA ALA A 95 -48.97 -36.61 -23.77
C ALA A 95 -48.51 -36.01 -22.43
N ARG A 96 -48.85 -36.68 -21.31
CA ARG A 96 -48.38 -36.37 -19.95
C ARG A 96 -46.85 -36.32 -19.80
N TRP A 97 -46.12 -37.25 -20.39
CA TRP A 97 -44.66 -37.31 -20.31
C TRP A 97 -43.99 -36.25 -21.18
N ARG A 98 -44.62 -35.83 -22.29
CA ARG A 98 -44.15 -34.66 -23.07
C ARG A 98 -44.35 -33.38 -22.30
N GLN A 99 -45.49 -33.22 -21.64
CA GLN A 99 -45.77 -32.06 -20.78
C GLN A 99 -44.80 -32.00 -19.60
N GLU A 100 -44.57 -33.10 -18.90
CA GLU A 100 -43.58 -33.18 -17.79
C GLU A 100 -42.14 -32.91 -18.28
N ALA A 101 -41.75 -33.44 -19.45
CA ALA A 101 -40.45 -33.15 -20.05
C ALA A 101 -40.32 -31.67 -20.47
N GLU A 102 -41.37 -31.08 -21.02
CA GLU A 102 -41.40 -29.66 -21.38
C GLU A 102 -41.35 -28.76 -20.15
N GLU A 103 -42.08 -29.08 -19.09
CA GLU A 103 -42.09 -28.33 -17.82
C GLU A 103 -40.74 -28.39 -17.12
N THR A 104 -40.10 -29.56 -17.08
CA THR A 104 -38.75 -29.71 -16.51
C THR A 104 -37.71 -28.94 -17.32
N VAL A 105 -37.74 -29.00 -18.65
CA VAL A 105 -36.87 -28.18 -19.51
C VAL A 105 -37.14 -26.69 -19.33
N GLN A 106 -38.40 -26.27 -19.20
CA GLN A 106 -38.77 -24.88 -18.96
C GLN A 106 -38.29 -24.38 -17.59
N GLU A 107 -38.43 -25.17 -16.54
CA GLU A 107 -37.97 -24.82 -15.20
C GLU A 107 -36.44 -24.79 -15.14
N GLU A 108 -35.74 -25.72 -15.79
CA GLU A 108 -34.28 -25.69 -15.90
C GLU A 108 -33.79 -24.48 -16.71
N LEU A 109 -34.48 -24.12 -17.80
CA LEU A 109 -34.18 -22.91 -18.56
C LEU A 109 -34.40 -21.65 -17.70
N ARG A 110 -35.46 -21.60 -16.88
CA ARG A 110 -35.74 -20.50 -15.95
C ARG A 110 -34.65 -20.39 -14.89
N ARG A 111 -34.21 -21.52 -14.32
CA ARG A 111 -33.10 -21.59 -13.35
C ARG A 111 -31.79 -21.11 -13.97
N LEU A 112 -31.46 -21.56 -15.18
CA LEU A 112 -30.26 -21.11 -15.91
C LEU A 112 -30.31 -19.62 -16.23
N GLN A 113 -31.47 -19.09 -16.65
CA GLN A 113 -31.65 -17.67 -16.89
C GLN A 113 -31.48 -16.85 -15.61
N GLN A 114 -32.07 -17.29 -14.49
CA GLN A 114 -31.91 -16.64 -13.19
C GLN A 114 -30.45 -16.71 -12.71
N ALA A 115 -29.79 -17.84 -12.86
CA ALA A 115 -28.38 -18.01 -12.52
C ALA A 115 -27.50 -17.03 -13.33
N ARG A 116 -27.71 -16.91 -14.65
CA ARG A 116 -27.00 -15.94 -15.50
C ARG A 116 -27.24 -14.50 -15.05
N GLN A 117 -28.49 -14.14 -14.77
CA GLN A 117 -28.84 -12.79 -14.29
C GLN A 117 -28.19 -12.49 -12.94
N ASN A 118 -28.16 -13.46 -12.02
CA ASN A 118 -27.52 -13.31 -10.72
C ASN A 118 -26.00 -13.17 -10.85
N THR A 119 -25.35 -13.98 -11.69
CA THR A 119 -23.92 -13.87 -11.98
C THR A 119 -23.57 -12.51 -12.56
N GLU A 120 -24.36 -12.01 -13.52
CA GLU A 120 -24.17 -10.67 -14.10
C GLU A 120 -24.37 -9.55 -13.07
N ARG A 121 -25.34 -9.68 -12.16
CA ARG A 121 -25.54 -8.73 -11.05
C ARG A 121 -24.36 -8.74 -10.09
N CYS A 122 -23.89 -9.92 -9.67
CA CYS A 122 -22.73 -10.07 -8.81
C CYS A 122 -21.47 -9.49 -9.46
N ARG A 123 -21.25 -9.75 -10.75
CA ARG A 123 -20.13 -9.19 -11.52
C ARG A 123 -20.20 -7.67 -11.56
N LYS A 124 -21.35 -7.09 -11.91
CA LYS A 124 -21.53 -5.63 -11.93
C LYS A 124 -21.36 -4.99 -10.56
N ALA A 125 -21.84 -5.65 -9.49
CA ALA A 125 -21.65 -5.17 -8.12
C ALA A 125 -20.18 -5.22 -7.71
N TYR A 126 -19.45 -6.27 -8.08
CA TYR A 126 -18.02 -6.39 -7.85
C TYR A 126 -17.23 -5.32 -8.61
N GLU A 127 -17.51 -5.12 -9.90
CA GLU A 127 -16.86 -4.09 -10.72
C GLU A 127 -17.12 -2.69 -10.14
N ARG A 128 -18.35 -2.38 -9.73
CA ARG A 128 -18.67 -1.11 -9.05
C ARG A 128 -17.88 -0.92 -7.77
N ARG A 129 -17.87 -1.92 -6.89
CA ARG A 129 -17.13 -1.86 -5.63
C ARG A 129 -15.63 -1.65 -5.86
N LYS A 130 -15.07 -2.34 -6.86
CA LYS A 130 -13.67 -2.18 -7.24
C LYS A 130 -13.37 -0.75 -7.72
N THR A 131 -14.21 -0.19 -8.59
CA THR A 131 -14.03 1.20 -9.06
C THR A 131 -14.17 2.23 -7.94
N GLU A 132 -15.11 2.01 -7.00
CA GLU A 132 -15.30 2.90 -5.84
C GLU A 132 -14.07 2.86 -4.91
N GLU A 133 -13.49 1.69 -4.69
CA GLU A 133 -12.29 1.52 -3.87
C GLU A 133 -11.06 2.20 -4.49
N GLU A 134 -10.84 2.01 -5.80
CA GLU A 134 -9.79 2.69 -6.56
C GLU A 134 -9.97 4.22 -6.52
N ASP A 135 -11.21 4.72 -6.67
CA ASP A 135 -11.53 6.14 -6.58
C ASP A 135 -11.32 6.71 -5.16
N MET A 136 -11.58 5.92 -4.12
CA MET A 136 -11.32 6.31 -2.73
C MET A 136 -9.82 6.36 -2.45
N GLU A 137 -9.06 5.39 -2.93
CA GLU A 137 -7.60 5.36 -2.78
C GLU A 137 -6.93 6.50 -3.54
N ARG A 138 -7.39 6.79 -4.77
CA ARG A 138 -6.95 7.97 -5.53
C ARG A 138 -7.21 9.25 -4.76
N ARG A 139 -8.43 9.44 -4.24
CA ARG A 139 -8.79 10.63 -3.45
C ARG A 139 -7.93 10.76 -2.18
N ARG A 140 -7.68 9.66 -1.47
CA ARG A 140 -6.80 9.67 -0.28
C ARG A 140 -5.37 10.07 -0.65
N SER A 141 -4.85 9.50 -1.73
CA SER A 141 -3.50 9.80 -2.23
C SER A 141 -3.37 11.27 -2.66
N GLU A 142 -4.37 11.81 -3.37
CA GLU A 142 -4.43 13.22 -3.76
C GLU A 142 -4.49 14.16 -2.55
N ILE A 143 -5.28 13.84 -1.53
CA ILE A 143 -5.37 14.63 -0.29
C ILE A 143 -4.01 14.64 0.44
N LEU A 144 -3.38 13.47 0.57
CA LEU A 144 -2.06 13.35 1.20
C LEU A 144 -1.00 14.12 0.42
N GLN A 145 -1.01 14.03 -0.90
CA GLN A 145 -0.07 14.74 -1.76
C GLN A 145 -0.26 16.25 -1.66
N ARG A 146 -1.50 16.76 -1.77
CA ARG A 146 -1.80 18.19 -1.60
C ARG A 146 -1.39 18.70 -0.21
N SER A 147 -1.61 17.91 0.84
CA SER A 147 -1.19 18.25 2.20
C SER A 147 0.34 18.36 2.29
N LYS A 148 1.06 17.39 1.72
CA LYS A 148 2.52 17.38 1.66
C LYS A 148 3.07 18.58 0.88
N GLU A 149 2.52 18.87 -0.29
CA GLU A 149 2.90 20.00 -1.13
C GLU A 149 2.66 21.33 -0.40
N LYS A 150 1.49 21.50 0.22
CA LYS A 150 1.18 22.69 1.03
C LYS A 150 2.17 22.87 2.17
N ARG A 151 2.49 21.79 2.91
CA ARG A 151 3.49 21.83 3.97
C ARG A 151 4.86 22.24 3.44
N GLN A 152 5.31 21.66 2.33
CA GLN A 152 6.59 22.00 1.70
C GLN A 152 6.62 23.47 1.24
N GLN A 153 5.53 24.00 0.68
CA GLN A 153 5.42 25.40 0.30
C GLN A 153 5.51 26.32 1.52
N THR A 154 4.81 25.99 2.61
CA THR A 154 4.91 26.76 3.86
C THR A 154 6.34 26.72 4.43
N GLU A 155 6.99 25.56 4.42
CA GLU A 155 8.39 25.44 4.86
C GLU A 155 9.35 26.28 4.01
N LYS A 156 9.15 26.33 2.68
CA LYS A 156 9.90 27.20 1.75
C LYS A 156 9.73 28.68 2.08
N GLN A 157 8.48 29.14 2.25
CA GLN A 157 8.18 30.52 2.59
C GLN A 157 8.81 30.94 3.93
N LEU A 158 8.78 30.07 4.93
CA LEU A 158 9.38 30.33 6.24
C LEU A 158 10.91 30.37 6.16
N TRP A 159 11.52 29.55 5.31
CA TRP A 159 12.95 29.60 5.02
C TRP A 159 13.36 30.92 4.34
N GLU A 160 12.60 31.37 3.33
CA GLU A 160 12.83 32.64 2.65
C GLU A 160 12.70 33.84 3.61
N ALA A 161 11.73 33.81 4.51
CA ALA A 161 11.58 34.80 5.57
C ALA A 161 12.77 34.79 6.55
N TYR A 162 13.28 33.60 6.90
CA TYR A 162 14.48 33.44 7.72
C TYR A 162 15.72 34.05 7.05
N GLU A 163 15.96 33.75 5.77
CA GLU A 163 17.09 34.33 5.02
C GLU A 163 16.93 35.84 4.82
N SER A 164 15.71 36.33 4.61
CA SER A 164 15.42 37.76 4.48
C SER A 164 15.69 38.53 5.79
N ARG A 165 15.35 37.95 6.95
CA ARG A 165 15.73 38.52 8.25
C ARG A 165 17.24 38.55 8.46
N TRP A 166 17.94 37.49 8.06
CA TRP A 166 19.41 37.47 8.07
C TRP A 166 20.03 38.55 7.17
N ALA A 167 19.46 38.75 5.97
CA ALA A 167 19.89 39.79 5.05
C ALA A 167 19.66 41.20 5.62
N ALA A 168 18.51 41.44 6.25
CA ALA A 168 18.19 42.72 6.88
C ALA A 168 19.19 43.08 7.99
N ILE A 169 19.46 42.16 8.92
CA ILE A 169 20.43 42.44 10.00
C ILE A 169 21.86 42.58 9.47
N SER A 170 22.19 41.92 8.35
CA SER A 170 23.51 42.03 7.71
C SER A 170 23.70 43.34 6.94
N GLY A 171 22.66 43.84 6.29
CA GLY A 171 22.67 45.08 5.50
C GLY A 171 22.69 46.36 6.33
N SER A 172 22.13 46.35 7.55
CA SER A 172 22.10 47.53 8.44
C SER A 172 23.46 47.96 9.01
N SER A 173 24.56 47.29 8.66
CA SER A 173 25.87 47.45 9.31
C SER A 173 26.61 48.77 9.00
N SER A 174 26.11 49.63 8.11
CA SER A 174 26.96 50.66 7.49
C SER A 174 26.53 52.13 7.68
N THR A 175 25.36 52.46 8.23
CA THR A 175 24.86 53.86 8.09
C THR A 175 24.20 54.49 9.32
N ARG A 176 23.75 53.75 10.35
CA ARG A 176 23.07 54.37 11.50
C ARG A 176 23.53 53.78 12.84
N LYS A 177 24.39 54.53 13.53
CA LYS A 177 25.05 54.17 14.80
C LYS A 177 24.10 54.06 16.02
N HIS A 178 22.78 54.24 15.86
CA HIS A 178 21.86 54.37 17.00
C HIS A 178 20.44 53.80 16.81
N ILE A 179 20.10 53.12 15.68
CA ILE A 179 18.69 52.80 15.36
C ILE A 179 18.32 51.31 15.37
N ASP A 180 19.27 50.37 15.21
CA ASP A 180 18.93 48.94 15.16
C ASP A 180 19.59 48.16 16.31
N GLN A 181 19.22 48.45 17.56
CA GLN A 181 19.47 47.53 18.67
C GLN A 181 18.69 46.24 18.38
N LEU A 182 19.39 45.13 18.23
CA LEU A 182 18.77 43.83 18.05
C LEU A 182 18.17 43.39 19.39
N ASN A 183 16.96 42.87 19.37
CA ASN A 183 16.34 42.22 20.51
C ASN A 183 16.21 40.71 20.25
N PHE A 184 15.81 39.95 21.27
CA PHE A 184 15.69 38.49 21.18
C PHE A 184 14.80 38.04 20.00
N ARG A 185 13.70 38.76 19.72
CA ARG A 185 12.74 38.43 18.65
C ARG A 185 13.24 38.80 17.24
N SER A 186 14.12 39.80 17.15
CA SER A 186 14.71 40.26 15.90
C SER A 186 15.76 39.29 15.36
N ILE A 187 16.36 38.47 16.25
CA ILE A 187 17.30 37.43 15.86
C ILE A 187 16.55 36.35 15.04
N PRO A 188 17.00 36.04 13.82
CA PRO A 188 16.40 34.98 13.00
C PRO A 188 16.82 33.60 13.52
N TRP A 189 16.09 33.06 14.49
CA TRP A 189 16.33 31.73 15.05
C TRP A 189 16.06 30.64 13.98
N PRO A 190 16.81 29.51 13.99
CA PRO A 190 16.68 28.47 12.97
C PRO A 190 15.48 27.57 13.30
N MET A 191 14.27 28.15 13.26
CA MET A 191 13.01 27.52 13.58
C MET A 191 11.89 28.08 12.70
N PHE A 192 10.84 27.28 12.45
CA PHE A 192 9.68 27.70 11.64
C PHE A 192 8.83 28.79 12.31
N GLY A 193 8.90 28.94 13.63
CA GLY A 193 8.28 30.02 14.39
C GLY A 193 9.32 30.68 15.28
N GLN A 194 9.27 32.01 15.38
CA GLN A 194 10.18 32.75 16.25
C GLN A 194 9.85 32.45 17.72
N PRO A 195 10.86 32.14 18.55
CA PRO A 195 10.66 31.95 19.97
C PRO A 195 10.33 33.27 20.68
N ASP A 196 9.53 33.21 21.73
CA ASP A 196 9.30 34.34 22.63
C ASP A 196 10.29 34.29 23.82
N SER A 197 10.82 33.10 24.13
CA SER A 197 11.71 32.83 25.25
C SER A 197 12.83 31.85 24.88
N VAL A 198 13.83 31.68 25.75
CA VAL A 198 14.97 30.77 25.48
C VAL A 198 14.52 29.31 25.54
N GLU A 199 13.55 29.01 26.39
CA GLU A 199 12.96 27.69 26.62
C GLU A 199 12.24 27.15 25.37
N ASP A 200 11.74 28.05 24.52
CA ASP A 200 11.11 27.70 23.24
C ASP A 200 12.10 27.13 22.20
N ILE A 201 13.40 27.40 22.40
CA ILE A 201 14.49 26.95 21.54
C ILE A 201 14.83 25.50 21.90
N THR A 202 14.12 24.57 21.24
CA THR A 202 14.29 23.14 21.49
C THR A 202 15.07 22.46 20.36
N PRO A 203 15.87 21.41 20.67
CA PRO A 203 16.59 20.66 19.65
C PRO A 203 15.70 20.08 18.55
N ALA A 204 14.48 19.66 18.90
CA ALA A 204 13.51 19.12 17.95
C ALA A 204 13.09 20.17 16.91
N ARG A 205 12.79 21.40 17.34
CA ARG A 205 12.38 22.49 16.42
C ARG A 205 13.52 22.93 15.50
N ILE A 206 14.74 23.00 16.03
CA ILE A 206 15.94 23.30 15.24
C ILE A 206 16.20 22.19 14.22
N ALA A 207 16.12 20.93 14.64
CA ALA A 207 16.31 19.78 13.77
C ALA A 207 15.29 19.77 12.62
N LEU A 208 14.00 19.97 12.93
CA LEU A 208 12.94 20.04 11.92
C LEU A 208 13.20 21.14 10.88
N PHE A 209 13.68 22.30 11.34
CA PHE A 209 14.00 23.42 10.46
C PHE A 209 15.25 23.14 9.61
N VAL A 210 16.41 22.89 10.22
CA VAL A 210 17.70 22.77 9.53
C VAL A 210 17.73 21.56 8.58
N LEU A 211 17.04 20.47 8.94
CA LEU A 211 17.07 19.22 8.20
C LEU A 211 15.92 19.09 7.20
N SER A 212 14.99 20.04 7.13
CA SER A 212 13.91 20.01 6.15
C SER A 212 14.48 19.92 4.74
N THR A 213 13.92 19.01 3.93
CA THR A 213 14.25 18.85 2.51
C THR A 213 13.57 19.88 1.62
N SER A 214 12.66 20.67 2.18
CA SER A 214 11.88 21.66 1.44
C SER A 214 12.70 22.88 1.07
N HIS A 215 13.83 23.13 1.73
CA HIS A 215 14.78 24.20 1.38
C HIS A 215 16.16 23.63 1.06
N SER A 216 17.04 24.48 0.53
CA SER A 216 18.44 24.14 0.22
C SER A 216 18.53 22.87 -0.63
N GLU A 217 17.83 22.90 -1.78
CA GLU A 217 17.78 21.79 -2.75
C GLU A 217 19.21 21.47 -3.23
N GLY A 218 19.55 20.18 -3.28
CA GLY A 218 20.89 19.72 -3.66
C GLY A 218 21.94 19.66 -2.54
N GLN A 219 21.67 20.22 -1.35
CA GLN A 219 22.57 20.07 -0.20
C GLN A 219 22.26 18.80 0.59
N SER A 220 23.31 18.06 0.93
CA SER A 220 23.23 16.95 1.87
C SER A 220 22.86 17.44 3.28
N ARG A 221 22.32 16.52 4.09
CA ARG A 221 22.00 16.77 5.49
C ARG A 221 23.20 17.33 6.27
N LYS A 222 24.39 16.74 6.05
CA LYS A 222 25.67 17.19 6.62
C LYS A 222 26.05 18.60 6.22
N GLU A 223 25.86 18.97 4.96
CA GLU A 223 26.17 20.31 4.45
C GLU A 223 25.27 21.38 5.06
N ARG A 224 23.97 21.10 5.20
CA ARG A 224 23.02 22.02 5.86
C ARG A 224 23.41 22.28 7.31
N ILE A 225 23.78 21.24 8.05
CA ILE A 225 24.24 21.37 9.44
C ILE A 225 25.52 22.21 9.50
N LYS A 226 26.51 21.92 8.64
CA LYS A 226 27.77 22.70 8.59
C LYS A 226 27.54 24.16 8.20
N ALA A 227 26.62 24.45 7.28
CA ALA A 227 26.27 25.80 6.89
C ALA A 227 25.63 26.57 8.06
N ALA A 228 24.71 25.94 8.79
CA ALA A 228 24.12 26.50 10.00
C ALA A 228 25.17 26.74 11.09
N LEU A 229 26.07 25.77 11.34
CA LEU A 229 27.16 25.92 12.32
C LEU A 229 28.07 27.09 12.00
N ARG A 230 28.46 27.28 10.73
CA ARG A 230 29.29 28.42 10.32
C ARG A 230 28.64 29.77 10.64
N ARG A 231 27.32 29.85 10.59
CA ARG A 231 26.56 31.08 10.85
C ARG A 231 26.38 31.35 12.35
N TRP A 232 26.12 30.29 13.12
CA TRP A 232 25.89 30.34 14.57
C TRP A 232 27.16 30.19 15.41
N HIS A 233 28.32 29.96 14.79
CA HIS A 233 29.60 29.85 15.49
C HIS A 233 29.89 31.13 16.30
N PRO A 234 30.36 31.02 17.56
CA PRO A 234 30.55 32.17 18.45
C PRO A 234 31.41 33.27 17.84
N ASP A 235 32.45 32.92 17.09
CA ASP A 235 33.31 33.87 16.37
C ASP A 235 32.51 34.78 15.39
N ARG A 236 31.67 34.18 14.53
CA ARG A 236 30.87 34.93 13.56
C ARG A 236 29.60 35.53 14.15
N PHE A 237 29.05 34.92 15.19
CA PHE A 237 27.83 35.40 15.83
C PHE A 237 28.10 36.55 16.81
N GLY A 238 29.31 36.64 17.38
CA GLY A 238 29.71 37.69 18.32
C GLY A 238 29.51 39.11 17.80
N ARG A 239 29.69 39.34 16.49
CA ARG A 239 29.41 40.66 15.86
C ARG A 239 27.94 41.07 15.92
N TRP A 240 27.01 40.11 15.92
CA TRP A 240 25.59 40.38 16.08
C TRP A 240 25.26 40.55 17.54
N LEU A 241 25.84 39.75 18.42
CA LEU A 241 25.67 39.85 19.88
C LEU A 241 26.10 41.23 20.40
N ALA A 242 27.15 41.83 19.85
CA ALA A 242 27.58 43.19 20.17
C ALA A 242 26.56 44.29 19.77
N ARG A 243 25.57 43.97 18.93
CA ARG A 243 24.48 44.87 18.52
C ARG A 243 23.17 44.58 19.24
N VAL A 244 23.13 43.55 20.09
CA VAL A 244 21.93 43.19 20.86
C VAL A 244 21.80 44.13 22.06
N ASP A 245 20.58 44.53 22.37
CA ASP A 245 20.27 45.31 23.57
C ASP A 245 20.75 44.59 24.84
N GLU A 246 21.28 45.33 25.81
CA GLU A 246 21.88 44.73 27.01
C GLU A 246 20.86 43.89 27.81
N HIS A 247 19.57 44.25 27.79
CA HIS A 247 18.53 43.50 28.50
C HIS A 247 18.27 42.11 27.89
N ASP A 248 18.49 41.96 26.58
CA ASP A 248 18.28 40.70 25.86
C ASP A 248 19.59 39.95 25.58
N ARG A 249 20.76 40.58 25.79
CA ARG A 249 22.08 40.02 25.45
C ARG A 249 22.30 38.63 26.05
N ARG A 250 22.00 38.47 27.36
CA ARG A 250 22.13 37.18 28.05
C ARG A 250 21.21 36.10 27.45
N LYS A 251 19.96 36.44 27.13
CA LYS A 251 18.99 35.51 26.54
C LYS A 251 19.43 35.07 25.15
N VAL A 252 19.93 36.02 24.34
CA VAL A 252 20.42 35.74 22.98
C VAL A 252 21.68 34.87 23.01
N GLU A 253 22.61 35.13 23.94
CA GLU A 253 23.81 34.31 24.12
C GLU A 253 23.45 32.87 24.53
N GLU A 254 22.54 32.70 25.49
CA GLU A 254 22.06 31.39 25.94
C GLU A 254 21.35 30.63 24.81
N GLY A 255 20.45 31.31 24.08
CA GLY A 255 19.76 30.75 22.93
C GLY A 255 20.73 30.32 21.83
N ALA A 256 21.73 31.15 21.50
CA ALA A 256 22.74 30.83 20.51
C ALA A 256 23.59 29.63 20.94
N GLY A 257 23.97 29.55 22.23
CA GLY A 257 24.65 28.40 22.79
C GLY A 257 23.84 27.10 22.67
N THR A 258 22.53 27.17 22.88
CA THR A 258 21.61 26.04 22.68
C THR A 258 21.53 25.61 21.22
N VAL A 259 21.48 26.58 20.28
CA VAL A 259 21.52 26.28 18.84
C VAL A 259 22.81 25.57 18.45
N VAL A 260 23.97 26.09 18.87
CA VAL A 260 25.27 25.49 18.55
C VAL A 260 25.40 24.07 19.10
N ARG A 261 25.00 23.83 20.36
CA ARG A 261 24.99 22.48 20.96
C ARG A 261 24.11 21.53 20.14
N CYS A 262 22.88 21.94 19.83
CA CYS A 262 21.98 21.13 19.01
C CYS A 262 22.58 20.81 17.63
N LEU A 263 23.20 21.79 16.97
CA LEU A 263 23.79 21.57 15.64
C LEU A 263 24.99 20.63 15.70
N ASN A 264 25.82 20.70 16.74
CA ASN A 264 26.92 19.76 16.96
C ASN A 264 26.40 18.34 17.21
N ASP A 265 25.37 18.18 18.05
CA ASP A 265 24.74 16.87 18.29
C ASP A 265 24.15 16.29 17.01
N LEU A 266 23.52 17.13 16.18
CA LEU A 266 22.99 16.72 14.87
C LEU A 266 24.10 16.28 13.92
N LEU A 267 25.25 16.97 13.93
CA LEU A 267 26.41 16.63 13.10
C LEU A 267 27.05 15.32 13.56
N GLN A 268 27.19 15.11 14.88
CA GLN A 268 27.72 13.88 15.45
C GLN A 268 26.87 12.68 15.06
N ARG A 269 25.55 12.76 15.27
CA ARG A 269 24.60 11.71 14.86
C ARG A 269 24.59 11.42 13.37
N ASP A 270 24.96 12.39 12.54
CA ASP A 270 25.07 12.21 11.09
C ASP A 270 26.38 11.51 10.70
N ASN A 271 27.48 11.77 11.43
CA ASN A 271 28.75 11.09 11.25
C ASN A 271 28.73 9.64 11.75
N ASP A 272 28.03 9.35 12.84
CA ASP A 272 27.91 8.00 13.41
C ASP A 272 27.05 7.05 12.56
N LYS A 273 26.33 7.59 11.56
CA LYS A 273 25.49 6.83 10.63
C LYS A 273 26.20 6.46 9.32
N VAL A 274 27.44 6.91 9.14
CA VAL A 274 28.32 6.58 8.01
C VAL A 274 29.24 5.45 8.43
#